data_AF-A0AAQ3WBI4-F1
#
_entry.id   AF-A0AAQ3WBI4-F1
#
_cell.length_a   1.000
_cell.length_b   1.000
_cell.length_c   1.000
_cell.angle_alpha   90.00
_cell.angle_beta   90.00
_cell.angle_gamma   90.00
#
_symmetry.space_group_name_H-M   'P 1'
#
loop_
_entity.id
_entity.type
_entity.pdbx_description
1 polymer ?
#
loop_
_entity_poly.entity_id
_entity_poly.type
_entity_poly.pdbx_seq_one_letter_code
_entity_poly.pdbx_strand_id
1 'polypeptide(L)'
;MNKKVVLVLGIIITLCLVIGGKNYMDKQQEKETQEKQSAEQKIALYIVQNYEGVRKIEFKKLTQTNETGFWHLSADINNINKLNFSMRNLSSANKPTIRSNPDTFHLKERSKKGDEDLMNVEVLYSEGNQ
;
A
#
# COMPACT_ATOMS: atom_id res chain seq x y z
N MET A 1 33.95 -41.80 3.87
CA MET A 1 33.17 -40.75 4.56
C MET A 1 32.36 -41.38 5.68
N ASN A 2 32.43 -40.86 6.91
CA ASN A 2 31.86 -41.52 8.08
C ASN A 2 30.34 -41.29 8.14
N LYS A 3 29.52 -42.35 8.21
CA LYS A 3 28.04 -42.23 8.09
C LYS A 3 27.45 -41.26 9.12
N LYS A 4 28.04 -41.19 10.32
CA LYS A 4 27.67 -40.24 11.37
C LYS A 4 27.96 -38.78 10.99
N VAL A 5 29.07 -38.52 10.29
CA VAL A 5 29.45 -37.17 9.82
C VAL A 5 28.50 -36.68 8.72
N VAL A 6 28.09 -37.56 7.81
CA VAL A 6 27.08 -37.23 6.77
C VAL A 6 25.74 -36.88 7.41
N LEU A 7 25.33 -37.63 8.43
CA LEU A 7 24.06 -37.44 9.12
C LEU A 7 24.03 -36.11 9.90
N VAL A 8 25.12 -35.77 10.60
CA VAL A 8 25.25 -34.49 11.32
C VAL A 8 25.28 -33.31 10.36
N LEU A 9 26.04 -33.40 9.25
CA LEU A 9 26.07 -32.34 8.23
C LEU A 9 24.68 -32.14 7.59
N GLY A 10 23.95 -33.22 7.33
CA GLY A 10 22.58 -33.15 6.83
C GLY A 10 21.66 -32.36 7.76
N ILE A 11 21.69 -32.65 9.07
CA ILE A 11 20.86 -31.97 10.08
C ILE A 11 21.20 -30.47 10.16
N ILE A 12 22.48 -30.11 10.15
CA ILE A 12 22.92 -28.71 10.22
C ILE A 12 22.44 -27.93 8.98
N ILE A 13 22.57 -28.51 7.78
CA ILE A 13 22.10 -27.88 6.54
C ILE A 13 20.59 -27.66 6.58
N THR A 14 19.81 -28.66 7.05
CA THR A 14 18.35 -28.52 7.16
C THR A 14 17.95 -27.43 8.15
N LEU A 15 18.61 -27.34 9.32
CA LEU A 15 18.35 -26.29 10.31
C LEU A 15 18.64 -24.89 9.75
N CYS A 16 19.78 -24.72 9.06
CA CYS A 16 20.14 -23.45 8.43
C CYS A 16 19.15 -23.02 7.34
N LEU A 17 18.66 -23.97 6.52
CA LEU A 17 17.68 -23.68 5.47
C LEU A 17 16.31 -23.30 6.04
N VAL A 18 15.85 -23.97 7.10
CA VAL A 18 14.56 -23.66 7.73
C VAL A 18 14.58 -22.29 8.41
N ILE A 19 15.61 -22.00 9.22
CA ILE A 19 15.73 -20.72 9.94
C ILE A 19 16.01 -19.58 8.95
N GLY A 20 16.93 -19.79 8.00
CA GLY A 20 17.28 -18.80 6.99
C GLY A 20 16.11 -18.49 6.04
N GLY A 21 15.39 -19.52 5.59
CA GLY A 21 14.23 -19.39 4.71
C GLY A 21 13.07 -18.64 5.37
N LYS A 22 12.74 -18.98 6.63
CA LYS A 22 11.70 -18.28 7.38
C LYS A 22 12.04 -16.80 7.56
N ASN A 23 13.24 -16.48 8.05
CA ASN A 23 13.67 -15.09 8.24
C ASN A 23 13.68 -14.28 6.94
N TYR A 24 13.98 -14.93 5.80
CA TYR A 24 13.91 -14.28 4.50
C TYR A 24 12.46 -13.95 4.10
N MET A 25 11.53 -14.90 4.28
CA MET A 25 10.11 -14.71 3.99
C MET A 25 9.49 -13.62 4.88
N ASP A 26 9.79 -13.63 6.18
CA ASP A 26 9.29 -12.64 7.14
C ASP A 26 9.74 -11.23 6.72
N LYS A 27 11.03 -11.05 6.41
CA LYS A 27 11.56 -9.76 5.91
C LYS A 27 10.94 -9.32 4.59
N GLN A 28 10.61 -10.27 3.71
CA GLN A 28 9.98 -9.94 2.43
C GLN A 28 8.54 -9.45 2.65
N GLN A 29 7.81 -10.09 3.56
CA GLN A 29 6.45 -9.70 3.94
C GLN A 29 6.43 -8.32 4.63
N GLU A 30 7.39 -8.04 5.52
CA GLU A 30 7.53 -6.72 6.15
C GLU A 30 7.77 -5.62 5.10
N LYS A 31 8.65 -5.86 4.13
CA LYS A 31 8.91 -4.92 3.04
C LYS A 31 7.66 -4.65 2.20
N GLU A 32 6.94 -5.70 1.83
CA GLU A 32 5.72 -5.56 1.04
C GLU A 32 4.66 -4.74 1.79
N THR A 33 4.48 -5.01 3.09
CA THR A 33 3.58 -4.26 3.98
C THR A 33 3.97 -2.79 4.03
N GLN A 34 5.26 -2.49 4.22
CA GLN A 34 5.78 -1.13 4.27
C GLN A 34 5.59 -0.39 2.93
N GLU A 35 5.79 -1.06 1.79
CA GLU A 35 5.58 -0.46 0.47
C GLU A 35 4.11 -0.11 0.24
N LYS A 36 3.18 -0.98 0.65
CA LYS A 36 1.72 -0.74 0.58
C LYS A 36 1.31 0.45 1.44
N GLN A 37 1.76 0.49 2.70
CA GLN A 37 1.52 1.62 3.61
C GLN A 37 2.06 2.94 3.04
N SER A 38 3.31 2.94 2.52
CA SER A 38 3.89 4.13 1.89
C SER A 38 3.10 4.57 0.65
N ALA A 39 2.53 3.64 -0.12
CA ALA A 39 1.70 3.97 -1.27
C ALA A 39 0.38 4.63 -0.83
N GLU A 40 -0.30 4.11 0.19
CA GLU A 40 -1.50 4.72 0.75
C GLU A 40 -1.22 6.11 1.33
N GLN A 41 -0.11 6.31 2.05
CA GLN A 41 0.31 7.61 2.54
C GLN A 41 0.53 8.63 1.41
N LYS A 42 1.21 8.21 0.32
CA LYS A 42 1.41 9.07 -0.86
C LYS A 42 0.09 9.44 -1.54
N ILE A 43 -0.87 8.51 -1.58
CA ILE A 43 -2.21 8.79 -2.12
C ILE A 43 -3.00 9.71 -1.19
N ALA A 44 -2.93 9.53 0.13
CA ALA A 44 -3.57 10.43 1.08
C ALA A 44 -3.04 11.87 0.92
N LEU A 45 -1.72 12.02 0.85
CA LEU A 45 -1.08 13.32 0.57
C LEU A 45 -1.52 13.89 -0.78
N TYR A 46 -1.60 13.05 -1.82
CA TYR A 46 -2.13 13.49 -3.11
C TYR A 46 -3.57 14.03 -2.96
N ILE A 47 -4.45 13.33 -2.25
CA ILE A 47 -5.85 13.75 -2.09
C ILE A 47 -5.94 15.11 -1.41
N VAL A 48 -5.29 15.32 -0.26
CA VAL A 48 -5.39 16.59 0.50
C VAL A 48 -4.77 17.77 -0.26
N GLN A 49 -3.71 17.50 -1.02
CA GLN A 49 -3.01 18.52 -1.81
C GLN A 49 -3.74 18.92 -3.10
N ASN A 50 -4.66 18.09 -3.60
CA ASN A 50 -5.38 18.35 -4.85
C ASN A 50 -6.86 18.71 -4.64
N TYR A 51 -7.46 18.34 -3.51
CA TYR A 51 -8.88 18.60 -3.24
C TYR A 51 -9.08 19.47 -1.99
N GLU A 52 -10.05 20.36 -2.04
CA GLU A 52 -10.45 21.20 -0.91
C GLU A 52 -11.43 20.45 0.00
N GLY A 53 -11.43 20.78 1.30
CA GLY A 53 -12.45 20.32 2.24
C GLY A 53 -12.35 18.84 2.64
N VAL A 54 -11.19 18.21 2.44
CA VAL A 54 -10.94 16.83 2.86
C VAL A 54 -10.78 16.78 4.37
N ARG A 55 -11.62 16.00 5.05
CA ARG A 55 -11.59 15.80 6.52
C ARG A 55 -11.34 14.34 6.90
N LYS A 56 -11.80 13.41 6.06
CA LYS A 56 -11.65 11.97 6.26
C LYS A 56 -11.33 11.26 4.96
N ILE A 57 -10.40 10.30 5.01
CA ILE A 57 -10.04 9.40 3.91
C ILE A 57 -10.10 7.98 4.45
N GLU A 58 -10.89 7.11 3.83
CA GLU A 58 -10.96 5.70 4.16
C GLU A 58 -10.52 4.85 2.97
N PHE A 59 -9.38 4.20 3.09
CA PHE A 59 -8.88 3.29 2.08
C PHE A 59 -9.55 1.92 2.20
N LYS A 60 -10.02 1.42 1.05
CA LYS A 60 -10.37 -0.01 0.91
C LYS A 60 -9.11 -0.81 0.61
N LYS A 61 -9.24 -2.13 0.67
CA LYS A 61 -8.12 -3.05 0.43
C LYS A 61 -7.37 -2.73 -0.87
N LEU A 62 -6.06 -2.54 -0.75
CA LEU A 62 -5.14 -2.46 -1.88
C LEU A 62 -5.00 -3.84 -2.52
N THR A 63 -5.35 -3.96 -3.81
CA THR A 63 -5.33 -5.23 -4.55
C THR A 63 -4.45 -5.15 -5.78
N GLN A 64 -3.94 -6.29 -6.25
CA GLN A 64 -3.20 -6.40 -7.50
C GLN A 64 -3.96 -7.33 -8.45
N THR A 65 -4.09 -6.92 -9.72
CA THR A 65 -4.66 -7.74 -10.78
C THR A 65 -3.60 -8.71 -11.28
N ASN A 66 -3.90 -10.02 -11.25
CA ASN A 66 -2.93 -11.07 -11.59
C ASN A 66 -2.51 -11.02 -13.08
N GLU A 67 -3.44 -10.66 -13.97
CA GLU A 67 -3.22 -10.69 -15.42
C GLU A 67 -2.32 -9.55 -15.91
N THR A 68 -2.48 -8.35 -15.31
CA THR A 68 -1.82 -7.13 -15.78
C THR A 68 -0.75 -6.61 -14.81
N GLY A 69 -0.75 -7.11 -13.58
CA GLY A 69 0.13 -6.66 -12.50
C GLY A 69 -0.22 -5.27 -11.94
N PHE A 70 -1.32 -4.65 -12.39
CA PHE A 70 -1.74 -3.34 -11.89
C PHE A 70 -2.27 -3.43 -10.46
N TRP A 71 -1.88 -2.45 -9.66
CA TRP A 71 -2.40 -2.24 -8.32
C TRP A 71 -3.60 -1.30 -8.36
N HIS A 72 -4.61 -1.62 -7.56
CA HIS A 72 -5.87 -0.90 -7.46
C HIS A 72 -6.15 -0.55 -6.01
N LEU A 73 -6.50 0.72 -5.78
CA LEU A 73 -6.88 1.25 -4.48
C LEU A 73 -8.15 2.06 -4.62
N SER A 74 -9.11 1.88 -3.72
CA SER A 74 -10.29 2.74 -3.63
C SER A 74 -10.21 3.55 -2.33
N ALA A 75 -10.63 4.81 -2.39
CA ALA A 75 -10.76 5.66 -1.22
C ALA A 75 -12.14 6.31 -1.17
N ASP A 76 -12.77 6.28 0.00
CA ASP A 76 -13.95 7.06 0.30
C ASP A 76 -13.51 8.32 1.06
N ILE A 77 -13.86 9.50 0.53
CA ILE A 77 -13.45 10.81 1.06
C ILE A 77 -14.69 11.52 1.62
N ASN A 78 -14.61 11.91 2.89
CA ASN A 78 -15.74 12.45 3.65
C ASN A 78 -17.00 11.57 3.54
N ASN A 79 -16.82 10.26 3.45
CA ASN A 79 -17.86 9.22 3.40
C ASN A 79 -18.76 9.21 2.15
N ILE A 80 -18.60 10.18 1.23
CA ILE A 80 -19.50 10.34 0.08
C ILE A 80 -18.76 10.35 -1.26
N ASN A 81 -17.52 10.83 -1.30
CA ASN A 81 -16.77 10.99 -2.55
C ASN A 81 -15.86 9.80 -2.78
N LYS A 82 -16.04 9.07 -3.87
CA LYS A 82 -15.21 7.90 -4.18
C LYS A 82 -14.15 8.21 -5.25
N LEU A 83 -12.90 7.88 -4.92
CA LEU A 83 -11.79 7.84 -5.89
C LEU A 83 -11.28 6.41 -6.05
N ASN A 84 -11.01 6.03 -7.29
CA ASN A 84 -10.34 4.78 -7.63
C ASN A 84 -8.99 5.10 -8.26
N PHE A 85 -7.95 4.48 -7.74
CA PHE A 85 -6.58 4.66 -8.16
C PHE A 85 -6.08 3.38 -8.82
N SER A 86 -5.31 3.54 -9.89
CA SER A 86 -4.65 2.45 -10.60
C SER A 86 -3.18 2.81 -10.83
N MET A 87 -2.27 1.90 -10.51
CA MET A 87 -0.84 2.12 -10.65
C MET A 87 -0.13 0.84 -11.12
N ARG A 88 0.91 0.98 -11.95
CA ARG A 88 1.69 -0.17 -12.44
C ARG A 88 2.53 -0.81 -11.33
N ASN A 89 2.97 -0.01 -10.36
CA ASN A 89 3.78 -0.41 -9.21
C ASN A 89 3.55 0.57 -8.06
N LEU A 90 3.74 0.11 -6.82
CA LEU A 90 3.50 0.88 -5.59
C LEU A 90 4.35 2.15 -5.50
N SER A 91 5.54 2.15 -6.10
CA SER A 91 6.40 3.33 -6.20
C SER A 91 5.77 4.49 -6.98
N SER A 92 4.82 4.21 -7.88
CA SER A 92 4.12 5.21 -8.69
C SER A 92 2.90 5.85 -8.00
N ALA A 93 2.70 5.60 -6.70
CA ALA A 93 1.59 6.14 -5.93
C ALA A 93 1.53 7.69 -5.85
N ASN A 94 2.62 8.39 -6.20
CA ASN A 94 2.64 9.84 -6.31
C ASN A 94 2.03 10.38 -7.63
N LYS A 95 1.85 9.53 -8.63
CA LYS A 95 1.24 9.84 -9.93
C LYS A 95 0.31 8.70 -10.38
N PRO A 96 -0.72 8.36 -9.59
CA PRO A 96 -1.64 7.30 -9.95
C PRO A 96 -2.53 7.73 -11.11
N THR A 97 -3.06 6.75 -11.85
CA THR A 97 -4.23 6.99 -12.70
C THR A 97 -5.45 7.05 -11.80
N ILE A 98 -6.28 8.09 -11.94
CA ILE A 98 -7.41 8.37 -11.06
C ILE A 98 -8.70 8.26 -11.86
N ARG A 99 -9.72 7.64 -11.26
CA ARG A 99 -11.07 7.58 -11.79
C ARG A 99 -12.08 7.87 -10.69
N SER A 100 -13.04 8.72 -11.00
CA SER A 100 -14.19 9.04 -10.17
C SER A 100 -15.46 8.95 -11.02
N ASN A 101 -16.61 8.80 -10.37
CA ASN A 101 -17.88 8.98 -11.05
C ASN A 101 -18.29 10.47 -10.93
N PRO A 102 -18.39 11.21 -12.05
CA PRO A 102 -18.68 12.65 -12.03
C PRO A 102 -20.04 12.97 -11.38
N ASP A 103 -21.00 12.05 -11.41
CA ASP A 103 -22.33 12.26 -10.82
C ASP A 103 -22.33 12.22 -9.29
N THR A 104 -21.29 11.63 -8.69
CA THR A 104 -21.22 11.40 -7.23
C THR A 104 -19.99 12.04 -6.58
N PHE A 105 -19.06 12.54 -7.38
CA PHE A 105 -17.84 13.16 -6.91
C PHE A 105 -17.96 14.68 -6.97
N HIS A 106 -17.94 15.32 -5.80
CA HIS A 106 -18.28 16.73 -5.66
C HIS A 106 -17.20 17.54 -4.95
N LEU A 107 -16.02 16.95 -4.67
CA LEU A 107 -14.92 17.70 -4.11
C LEU A 107 -14.39 18.70 -5.13
N LYS A 108 -14.18 19.93 -4.66
CA LYS A 108 -13.57 20.98 -5.46
C LYS A 108 -12.07 20.72 -5.60
N GLU A 109 -11.62 20.66 -6.85
CA GLU A 109 -10.19 20.65 -7.16
C GLU A 109 -9.56 21.99 -6.80
N ARG A 110 -8.36 21.93 -6.23
CA ARG A 110 -7.56 23.12 -5.97
C ARG A 110 -6.98 23.63 -7.28
N SER A 111 -6.99 24.96 -7.45
CA SER A 111 -6.39 25.61 -8.63
C SER A 111 -4.87 25.48 -8.68
N LYS A 112 -4.24 25.25 -7.52
CA LYS A 112 -2.81 24.93 -7.37
C LYS A 112 -2.66 23.84 -6.33
N LYS A 113 -1.64 23.00 -6.50
CA LYS A 113 -1.31 21.97 -5.51
C LYS A 113 -1.00 22.63 -4.17
N GLY A 114 -1.73 22.24 -3.13
CA GLY A 114 -1.51 22.73 -1.76
C GLY A 114 -0.25 22.13 -1.13
N ASP A 115 0.18 22.73 -0.03
CA ASP A 115 1.22 22.23 0.88
C ASP A 115 0.63 21.51 2.10
N GLU A 116 -0.68 21.21 2.07
CA GLU A 116 -1.36 20.50 3.16
C GLU A 116 -0.72 19.14 3.45
N ASP A 117 -0.62 18.87 4.75
CA ASP A 117 -0.22 17.59 5.32
C ASP A 117 -1.45 16.83 5.84
N LEU A 118 -1.20 15.72 6.54
CA LEU A 118 -2.25 14.85 7.06
C LEU A 118 -2.64 15.17 8.51
N MET A 119 -2.11 16.23 9.13
CA MET A 119 -2.30 16.48 10.58
C MET A 119 -3.77 16.67 10.97
N ASN A 120 -4.57 17.28 10.08
CA ASN A 120 -5.97 17.61 10.34
C ASN A 120 -6.95 16.71 9.57
N VAL A 121 -6.48 15.56 9.09
CA VAL A 121 -7.29 14.62 8.28
C VAL A 121 -7.29 13.26 8.94
N GLU A 122 -8.48 12.71 9.19
CA GLU A 122 -8.63 11.34 9.65
C GLU A 122 -8.34 10.39 8.47
N VAL A 123 -7.27 9.60 8.56
CA VAL A 123 -6.94 8.60 7.55
C VAL A 123 -7.10 7.20 8.15
N LEU A 124 -7.92 6.38 7.49
CA LEU A 124 -8.09 4.96 7.80
C LEU A 124 -7.40 4.15 6.70
N TYR A 125 -6.29 3.51 7.06
CA TYR A 125 -5.49 2.68 6.14
C TYR A 125 -6.10 1.29 5.96
N SER A 126 -5.85 0.66 4.81
CA SER A 126 -6.57 -0.57 4.45
C SER A 126 -6.14 -1.81 5.24
N GLU A 127 -4.92 -1.82 5.77
CA GLU A 127 -4.38 -2.87 6.64
C GLU A 127 -4.47 -2.49 8.15
N GLY A 128 -5.22 -1.44 8.49
CA GLY A 128 -5.44 -0.96 9.86
C GLY A 128 -4.48 0.18 10.27
N ASN A 129 -4.91 1.00 11.24
CA ASN A 129 -4.08 2.05 11.81
C ASN A 129 -3.07 1.41 12.78
N GLN A 130 -1.78 1.44 12.45
CA GLN A 130 -0.69 1.12 13.38
C GLN A 130 -0.22 2.37 14.10
#